data_AF-A0A8H7NAY5-F1
#
_entry.id   AF-A0A8H7NAY5-F1
#
_cell.length_a   1.000
_cell.length_b   1.000
_cell.length_c   1.000
_cell.angle_alpha   90.00
_cell.angle_beta   90.00
_cell.angle_gamma   90.00
#
_symmetry.space_group_name_H-M   'P 1'
#
loop_
_entity.id
_entity.type
_entity.pdbx_description
1 polymer ?
#
loop_
_entity_poly.entity_id
_entity_poly.type
_entity_poly.pdbx_seq_one_letter_code
_entity_poly.pdbx_strand_id
1 'polypeptide(L)'
;MQSIEMASIELQASASIDKIQAAHERLLQFAARLLYFNAMNGPSRREYTRHWLTNFIDRFPRNTIFLSLLEWSDSSLRVVDETRSLLYDKVLVGRHDCIGSRIFAIEHEIARGNVNTAKAAFEHAVMSDECKNNPQIWIGYIRHCYVNRELREKAKDVFYRGLRHCPWSKAVMMEAFGTLVHAMESNELKSVFDTMTTKGLRIHVDLEGYLERRKDEARERGDENKERRNNKGREKRRESKRAVA
;
A
#
# COMPACT_ATOMS: atom_id res chain seq x y z
N MET A 1 -31.24 -16.16 12.03
CA MET A 1 -30.62 -16.68 10.79
C MET A 1 -31.61 -17.45 9.92
N GLN A 2 -32.43 -18.36 10.46
CA GLN A 2 -33.42 -19.15 9.69
C GLN A 2 -34.32 -18.31 8.75
N SER A 3 -34.86 -17.17 9.20
CA SER A 3 -35.68 -16.31 8.33
C SER A 3 -34.91 -15.67 7.17
N ILE A 4 -33.62 -15.39 7.37
CA ILE A 4 -32.74 -14.82 6.34
C ILE A 4 -32.36 -15.91 5.33
N GLU A 5 -32.15 -17.15 5.79
CA GLU A 5 -31.91 -18.28 4.90
C GLU A 5 -33.09 -18.58 4.00
N MET A 6 -34.31 -18.60 4.56
CA MET A 6 -35.52 -18.81 3.76
C MET A 6 -35.67 -17.74 2.67
N ALA A 7 -35.50 -16.47 3.02
CA ALA A 7 -35.51 -15.38 2.05
C ALA A 7 -34.35 -15.49 1.03
N SER A 8 -33.17 -15.96 1.46
CA SER A 8 -32.04 -16.21 0.57
C SER A 8 -32.34 -17.33 -0.44
N ILE A 9 -32.97 -18.42 -0.01
CA ILE A 9 -33.34 -19.56 -0.88
C ILE A 9 -34.38 -19.12 -1.92
N GLU A 10 -35.39 -18.36 -1.51
CA GLU A 10 -36.42 -17.83 -2.41
C GLU A 10 -35.84 -16.88 -3.48
N LEU A 11 -34.92 -16.00 -3.07
CA LEU A 11 -34.22 -15.09 -3.98
C LEU A 11 -33.25 -15.84 -4.90
N GLN A 12 -32.64 -16.93 -4.44
CA GLN A 12 -31.82 -17.80 -5.27
C GLN A 12 -32.63 -18.54 -6.33
N ALA A 13 -33.82 -19.04 -5.99
CA ALA A 13 -34.73 -19.67 -6.94
C ALA A 13 -35.19 -18.68 -8.03
N SER A 14 -35.20 -17.39 -7.72
CA SER A 14 -35.63 -16.31 -8.61
C SER A 14 -34.47 -15.62 -9.36
N ALA A 15 -33.25 -16.15 -9.28
CA ALA A 15 -31.99 -15.46 -9.64
C ALA A 15 -31.75 -15.19 -11.14
N SER A 16 -32.73 -15.35 -12.02
CA SER A 16 -32.62 -15.05 -13.46
C SER A 16 -32.51 -13.55 -13.79
N ILE A 17 -32.72 -12.66 -12.82
CA ILE A 17 -32.79 -11.21 -13.01
C ILE A 17 -31.70 -10.53 -12.18
N ASP A 18 -30.84 -9.73 -12.82
CA ASP A 18 -29.72 -9.00 -12.17
C ASP A 18 -30.17 -8.19 -10.94
N LYS A 19 -31.37 -7.59 -11.00
CA LYS A 19 -31.96 -6.84 -9.88
C LYS A 19 -32.20 -7.71 -8.64
N ILE A 20 -32.59 -8.96 -8.83
CA ILE A 20 -32.83 -9.93 -7.73
C ILE A 20 -31.50 -10.36 -7.12
N GLN A 21 -30.45 -10.53 -7.93
CA GLN A 21 -29.11 -10.83 -7.43
C GLN A 21 -28.53 -9.69 -6.59
N ALA A 22 -28.73 -8.42 -6.99
CA ALA A 22 -28.32 -7.27 -6.19
C ALA A 22 -29.13 -7.14 -4.88
N ALA A 23 -30.42 -7.45 -4.90
CA ALA A 23 -31.24 -7.47 -3.69
C ALA A 23 -30.81 -8.58 -2.72
N HIS A 24 -30.50 -9.76 -3.25
CA HIS A 24 -29.97 -10.89 -2.50
C HIS A 24 -28.64 -10.54 -1.82
N GLU A 25 -27.71 -9.92 -2.55
CA GLU A 25 -26.44 -9.48 -1.99
C GLU A 25 -26.65 -8.49 -0.83
N ARG A 26 -27.54 -7.51 -0.99
CA ARG A 26 -27.85 -6.53 0.07
C ARG A 26 -28.47 -7.18 1.31
N LEU A 27 -29.34 -8.17 1.14
CA LEU A 27 -29.90 -8.94 2.25
C LEU A 27 -28.78 -9.65 3.03
N LEU A 28 -27.85 -10.30 2.33
CA LEU A 28 -26.72 -10.96 2.96
C LEU A 28 -25.75 -9.97 3.62
N GLN A 29 -25.52 -8.78 3.02
CA GLN A 29 -24.76 -7.70 3.66
C GLN A 29 -25.42 -7.23 4.96
N PHE A 30 -26.75 -7.10 4.99
CA PHE A 30 -27.49 -6.80 6.22
C PHE A 30 -27.34 -7.91 7.25
N ALA A 31 -27.48 -9.18 6.84
CA ALA A 31 -27.27 -10.33 7.69
C ALA A 31 -25.86 -10.37 8.31
N ALA A 32 -24.83 -10.09 7.51
CA ALA A 32 -23.45 -10.05 7.97
C ALA A 32 -23.21 -8.95 9.01
N ARG A 33 -23.78 -7.75 8.81
CA ARG A 33 -23.73 -6.67 9.80
C ARG A 33 -24.45 -7.04 11.10
N LEU A 34 -25.59 -7.72 10.99
CA LEU A 34 -26.33 -8.21 12.15
C LEU A 34 -25.51 -9.26 12.92
N LEU A 35 -24.86 -10.20 12.21
CA LEU A 35 -23.97 -11.18 12.83
C LEU A 35 -22.79 -10.52 13.56
N TYR A 36 -22.17 -9.51 12.95
CA TYR A 36 -21.12 -8.72 13.57
C TYR A 36 -21.62 -8.00 14.83
N PHE A 37 -22.76 -7.32 14.75
CA PHE A 37 -23.35 -6.62 15.90
C PHE A 37 -23.65 -7.57 17.06
N ASN A 38 -24.20 -8.75 16.78
CA ASN A 38 -24.45 -9.76 17.80
C ASN A 38 -23.15 -10.33 18.37
N ALA A 39 -22.15 -10.60 17.53
CA ALA A 39 -20.85 -11.10 17.97
C ALA A 39 -20.05 -10.08 18.81
N MET A 40 -20.35 -8.79 18.66
CA MET A 40 -19.75 -7.73 19.48
C MET A 40 -20.46 -7.48 20.80
N ASN A 41 -21.80 -7.61 20.83
CA ASN A 41 -22.60 -7.24 22.00
C ASN A 41 -23.16 -8.44 22.78
N GLY A 42 -22.96 -9.67 22.30
CA GLY A 42 -23.58 -10.86 22.85
C GLY A 42 -22.63 -12.06 22.97
N PRO A 43 -23.11 -13.18 23.52
CA PRO A 43 -22.34 -14.41 23.73
C PRO A 43 -22.10 -15.22 22.45
N SER A 44 -22.53 -14.71 21.29
CA SER A 44 -22.37 -15.41 20.01
C SER A 44 -20.89 -15.56 19.66
N ARG A 45 -20.50 -16.81 19.40
CA ARG A 45 -19.12 -17.18 19.12
C ARG A 45 -18.73 -16.73 17.71
N ARG A 46 -17.52 -16.18 17.57
CA ARG A 46 -16.95 -15.77 16.27
C ARG A 46 -16.95 -16.88 15.22
N GLU A 47 -16.84 -18.14 15.66
CA GLU A 47 -16.95 -19.32 14.81
C GLU A 47 -18.30 -19.42 14.08
N TYR A 48 -19.39 -19.09 14.77
CA TYR A 48 -20.71 -19.09 14.15
C TYR A 48 -20.81 -18.02 13.06
N THR A 49 -20.31 -16.82 13.32
CA THR A 49 -20.25 -15.74 12.32
C THR A 49 -19.41 -16.15 11.11
N ARG A 50 -18.26 -16.78 11.34
CA ARG A 50 -17.37 -17.28 10.29
C ARG A 50 -18.07 -18.30 9.38
N HIS A 51 -18.76 -19.29 9.95
CA HIS A 51 -19.50 -20.29 9.17
C HIS A 51 -20.45 -19.64 8.16
N TRP A 52 -21.23 -18.65 8.59
CA TRP A 52 -22.13 -17.91 7.70
C TRP A 52 -21.40 -17.07 6.66
N LEU A 53 -20.31 -16.40 7.06
CA LEU A 53 -19.52 -15.58 6.15
C LEU A 53 -18.91 -16.42 5.03
N THR A 54 -18.42 -17.63 5.32
CA THR A 54 -17.96 -18.58 4.30
C THR A 54 -19.06 -18.89 3.30
N ASN A 55 -20.27 -19.19 3.76
CA ASN A 55 -21.43 -19.46 2.89
C ASN A 55 -21.80 -18.23 2.03
N PHE A 56 -21.67 -17.01 2.57
CA PHE A 56 -21.93 -15.79 1.81
C PHE A 56 -20.86 -15.55 0.74
N ILE A 57 -19.60 -15.84 1.04
CA ILE A 57 -18.46 -15.70 0.11
C ILE A 57 -18.55 -16.72 -1.03
N ASP A 58 -19.03 -17.94 -0.75
CA ASP A 58 -19.34 -18.92 -1.80
C ASP A 58 -20.29 -18.38 -2.86
N ARG A 59 -21.21 -17.50 -2.46
CA ARG A 59 -22.18 -16.89 -3.37
C ARG A 59 -21.68 -15.57 -3.98
N PHE A 60 -21.03 -14.73 -3.19
CA PHE A 60 -20.60 -13.38 -3.56
C PHE A 60 -19.14 -13.14 -3.17
N PRO A 61 -18.17 -13.73 -3.88
CA PRO A 61 -16.76 -13.72 -3.48
C PRO A 61 -16.08 -12.35 -3.60
N ARG A 62 -16.65 -11.42 -4.38
CA ARG A 62 -16.11 -10.06 -4.58
C ARG A 62 -16.51 -9.06 -3.50
N ASN A 63 -17.43 -9.42 -2.61
CA ASN A 63 -17.99 -8.47 -1.65
C ASN A 63 -17.04 -8.26 -0.47
N THR A 64 -16.50 -7.05 -0.37
CA THR A 64 -15.50 -6.66 0.63
C THR A 64 -16.05 -6.60 2.07
N ILE A 65 -17.37 -6.46 2.25
CA ILE A 65 -17.98 -6.52 3.58
C ILE A 65 -17.84 -7.93 4.14
N PHE A 66 -18.03 -8.97 3.32
CA PHE A 66 -17.88 -10.35 3.79
C PHE A 66 -16.42 -10.68 4.07
N LEU A 67 -15.50 -10.25 3.20
CA LEU A 67 -14.07 -10.45 3.38
C LEU A 67 -13.54 -9.77 4.65
N SER A 68 -13.87 -8.49 4.87
CA SER A 68 -13.46 -7.75 6.08
C SER A 68 -14.02 -8.37 7.37
N LEU A 69 -15.29 -8.79 7.37
CA LEU A 69 -15.88 -9.44 8.52
C LEU A 69 -15.31 -10.85 8.76
N LEU A 70 -14.92 -11.56 7.69
CA LEU A 70 -14.27 -12.87 7.81
C LEU A 70 -12.91 -12.70 8.48
N GLU A 71 -12.09 -11.77 8.00
CA GLU A 71 -10.79 -11.46 8.57
C GLU A 71 -10.88 -11.01 10.05
N TRP A 72 -11.93 -10.25 10.39
CA TRP A 72 -12.22 -9.89 11.79
C TRP A 72 -12.62 -11.12 12.63
N SER A 73 -13.45 -12.00 12.06
CA SER A 73 -13.90 -13.21 12.75
C SER A 73 -12.74 -14.19 12.98
N ASP A 74 -11.66 -14.04 12.21
CA ASP A 74 -10.49 -14.88 12.32
C ASP A 74 -9.68 -14.63 13.60
N SER A 75 -9.90 -15.48 14.60
CA SER A 75 -9.13 -15.46 15.84
C SER A 75 -7.68 -15.87 15.56
N SER A 76 -6.75 -14.93 15.74
CA SER A 76 -5.30 -15.04 15.52
C SER A 76 -4.56 -16.11 16.33
N LEU A 77 -5.28 -16.95 17.09
CA LEU A 77 -4.74 -18.03 17.90
C LEU A 77 -4.68 -19.36 17.12
N ARG A 78 -5.17 -19.42 15.88
CA ARG A 78 -5.11 -20.62 15.04
C ARG A 78 -3.78 -20.67 14.30
N VAL A 79 -3.18 -21.86 14.27
CA VAL A 79 -1.98 -22.17 13.46
C VAL A 79 -2.28 -22.10 11.97
N VAL A 80 -3.55 -22.28 11.58
CA VAL A 80 -4.02 -22.24 10.19
C VAL A 80 -4.73 -20.92 9.91
N ASP A 81 -4.26 -20.22 8.89
CA ASP A 81 -4.88 -19.01 8.36
C ASP A 81 -6.01 -19.41 7.39
N GLU A 82 -7.22 -19.52 7.93
CA GLU A 82 -8.41 -19.90 7.16
C GLU A 82 -8.82 -18.81 6.17
N THR A 83 -8.63 -17.54 6.53
CA THR A 83 -8.90 -16.40 5.64
C THR A 83 -8.03 -16.48 4.40
N ARG A 84 -6.72 -16.73 4.57
CA ARG A 84 -5.79 -16.96 3.45
C ARG A 84 -6.24 -18.14 2.59
N SER A 85 -6.55 -19.29 3.19
CA SER A 85 -7.00 -20.48 2.46
C SER A 85 -8.23 -20.17 1.59
N LEU A 86 -9.23 -19.52 2.18
CA LEU A 86 -10.46 -19.15 1.49
C LEU A 86 -10.22 -18.13 0.37
N LEU A 87 -9.32 -17.17 0.57
CA LEU A 87 -8.96 -16.19 -0.46
C LEU A 87 -8.39 -16.88 -1.71
N TYR A 88 -7.44 -17.80 -1.54
CA TYR A 88 -6.83 -18.51 -2.67
C TYR A 88 -7.78 -19.51 -3.34
N ASP A 89 -8.66 -20.16 -2.57
CA ASP A 89 -9.60 -21.16 -3.08
C ASP A 89 -10.78 -20.53 -3.85
N LYS A 90 -11.34 -19.43 -3.34
CA LYS A 90 -12.65 -18.91 -3.79
C LYS A 90 -12.61 -17.52 -4.40
N VAL A 91 -11.70 -16.65 -3.94
CA VAL A 91 -11.74 -15.21 -4.24
C VAL A 91 -10.75 -14.80 -5.32
N LEU A 92 -9.52 -15.32 -5.26
CA LEU A 92 -8.43 -15.02 -6.18
C LEU A 92 -8.41 -15.90 -7.43
N VAL A 93 -9.50 -16.62 -7.69
CA VAL A 93 -9.72 -17.41 -8.90
C VAL A 93 -10.08 -16.49 -10.06
N GLY A 94 -9.59 -16.74 -11.27
CA GLY A 94 -9.68 -15.83 -12.42
C GLY A 94 -11.09 -15.31 -12.76
N ARG A 95 -12.17 -16.05 -12.44
CA ARG A 95 -13.55 -15.56 -12.62
C ARG A 95 -13.90 -14.41 -11.67
N HIS A 96 -13.32 -14.40 -10.48
CA HIS A 96 -13.64 -13.48 -9.39
C HIS A 96 -12.53 -12.49 -9.10
N ASP A 97 -11.35 -12.71 -9.67
CA ASP A 97 -10.20 -11.82 -9.54
C ASP A 97 -10.56 -10.38 -9.92
N CYS A 98 -10.25 -9.44 -9.04
CA CYS A 98 -10.48 -8.03 -9.23
C CYS A 98 -9.54 -7.22 -8.33
N ILE A 99 -9.43 -5.93 -8.63
CA ILE A 99 -8.57 -5.00 -7.89
C ILE A 99 -8.88 -5.04 -6.38
N GLY A 100 -10.17 -5.04 -6.02
CA GLY A 100 -10.59 -5.04 -4.61
C GLY A 100 -10.15 -6.29 -3.86
N SER A 101 -10.32 -7.48 -4.45
CA SER A 101 -9.87 -8.73 -3.82
C SER A 101 -8.36 -8.84 -3.73
N ARG A 102 -7.61 -8.33 -4.73
CA ARG A 102 -6.13 -8.30 -4.70
C ARG A 102 -5.60 -7.33 -3.65
N ILE A 103 -6.18 -6.14 -3.53
CA ILE A 103 -5.84 -5.19 -2.47
C ILE A 103 -6.09 -5.81 -1.10
N PHE A 104 -7.27 -6.41 -0.91
CA PHE A 104 -7.60 -7.09 0.35
C PHE A 104 -6.60 -8.22 0.69
N ALA A 105 -6.25 -9.06 -0.28
CA ALA A 105 -5.26 -10.11 -0.08
C ALA A 105 -3.87 -9.56 0.29
N ILE A 106 -3.45 -8.46 -0.35
CA ILE A 106 -2.19 -7.77 -0.01
C ILE A 106 -2.25 -7.24 1.43
N GLU A 107 -3.33 -6.57 1.82
CA GLU A 107 -3.50 -6.02 3.17
C GLU A 107 -3.48 -7.13 4.23
N HIS A 108 -4.17 -8.25 3.98
CA HIS A 108 -4.15 -9.42 4.85
C HIS A 108 -2.73 -9.98 5.02
N GLU A 109 -1.96 -10.12 3.93
CA GLU A 109 -0.59 -10.60 3.99
C GLU A 109 0.38 -9.62 4.67
N ILE A 110 0.15 -8.32 4.57
CA ILE A 110 0.93 -7.31 5.30
C ILE A 110 0.63 -7.38 6.80
N ALA A 111 -0.64 -7.57 7.18
CA ALA A 111 -1.08 -7.57 8.56
C ALA A 111 -0.73 -8.88 9.30
N ARG A 112 -0.87 -10.03 8.63
CA ARG A 112 -0.76 -11.37 9.25
C ARG A 112 0.31 -12.26 8.63
N GLY A 113 0.81 -11.92 7.46
CA GLY A 113 1.85 -12.68 6.77
C GLY A 113 3.26 -12.28 7.17
N ASN A 114 4.21 -12.55 6.29
CA ASN A 114 5.59 -12.12 6.40
C ASN A 114 5.98 -11.31 5.16
N VAL A 115 7.20 -10.75 5.17
CA VAL A 115 7.71 -9.92 4.07
C VAL A 115 7.67 -10.65 2.72
N ASN A 116 7.92 -11.97 2.70
CA ASN A 116 7.91 -12.75 1.48
C ASN A 116 6.50 -13.10 0.99
N THR A 117 5.54 -13.37 1.88
CA THR A 117 4.15 -13.63 1.49
C THR A 117 3.46 -12.36 1.00
N ALA A 118 3.71 -11.23 1.67
CA ALA A 118 3.25 -9.92 1.20
C ALA A 118 3.83 -9.58 -0.17
N LYS A 119 5.14 -9.79 -0.36
CA LYS A 119 5.78 -9.63 -1.67
C LYS A 119 5.17 -10.56 -2.73
N ALA A 120 4.92 -11.82 -2.41
CA ALA A 120 4.28 -12.76 -3.34
C ALA A 120 2.87 -12.28 -3.73
N ALA A 121 2.08 -11.77 -2.78
CA ALA A 121 0.77 -11.19 -3.05
C ALA A 121 0.84 -9.97 -3.98
N PHE A 122 1.83 -9.09 -3.79
CA PHE A 122 2.09 -7.99 -4.71
C PHE A 122 2.46 -8.50 -6.11
N GLU A 123 3.37 -9.47 -6.23
CA GLU A 123 3.76 -10.05 -7.53
C GLU A 123 2.56 -10.68 -8.24
N HIS A 124 1.73 -11.44 -7.53
CA HIS A 124 0.49 -11.99 -8.10
C HIS A 124 -0.49 -10.91 -8.55
N ALA A 125 -0.61 -9.80 -7.81
CA ALA A 125 -1.46 -8.69 -8.18
C ALA A 125 -0.96 -7.97 -9.45
N VAL A 126 0.35 -7.75 -9.60
CA VAL A 126 0.88 -7.09 -10.81
C VAL A 126 0.96 -8.02 -12.03
N MET A 127 0.88 -9.34 -11.83
CA MET A 127 0.76 -10.32 -12.92
C MET A 127 -0.66 -10.43 -13.47
N SER A 128 -1.69 -10.07 -12.69
CA SER A 128 -3.09 -10.05 -13.15
C SER A 128 -3.33 -8.91 -14.14
N ASP A 129 -4.04 -9.22 -15.23
CA ASP A 129 -4.35 -8.25 -16.29
C ASP A 129 -5.24 -7.10 -15.79
N GLU A 130 -6.12 -7.39 -14.83
CA GLU A 130 -7.04 -6.44 -14.20
C GLU A 130 -6.31 -5.42 -13.31
N CYS A 131 -5.16 -5.83 -12.75
CA CYS A 131 -4.52 -5.13 -11.65
C CYS A 131 -3.19 -4.46 -12.05
N LYS A 132 -2.50 -4.96 -13.10
CA LYS A 132 -1.20 -4.44 -13.54
C LYS A 132 -1.18 -2.95 -13.88
N ASN A 133 -2.31 -2.38 -14.31
CA ASN A 133 -2.42 -0.96 -14.66
C ASN A 133 -2.88 -0.08 -13.49
N ASN A 134 -3.07 -0.64 -12.29
CA ASN A 134 -3.51 0.10 -11.12
C ASN A 134 -2.33 0.77 -10.40
N PRO A 135 -2.29 2.12 -10.31
CA PRO A 135 -1.18 2.83 -9.66
C PRO A 135 -1.02 2.53 -8.17
N GLN A 136 -2.11 2.28 -7.43
CA GLN A 136 -2.07 2.10 -5.98
C GLN A 136 -1.33 0.81 -5.59
N ILE A 137 -1.50 -0.25 -6.37
CA ILE A 137 -0.80 -1.52 -6.16
C ILE A 137 0.71 -1.32 -6.32
N TRP A 138 1.15 -0.60 -7.36
CA TRP A 138 2.56 -0.28 -7.56
C TRP A 138 3.13 0.61 -6.47
N ILE A 139 2.41 1.67 -6.06
CA ILE A 139 2.84 2.56 -4.97
C ILE A 139 3.00 1.77 -3.67
N GLY A 140 2.01 0.93 -3.33
CA GLY A 140 2.08 0.03 -2.19
C GLY A 140 3.28 -0.92 -2.28
N TYR A 141 3.53 -1.50 -3.46
CA TYR A 141 4.61 -2.45 -3.66
C TYR A 141 5.99 -1.78 -3.49
N ILE A 142 6.20 -0.61 -4.11
CA ILE A 142 7.44 0.17 -3.99
C ILE A 142 7.71 0.51 -2.52
N ARG A 143 6.71 1.02 -1.81
CA ARG A 143 6.83 1.37 -0.39
C ARG A 143 7.11 0.15 0.48
N HIS A 144 6.42 -0.96 0.23
CA HIS A 144 6.67 -2.22 0.93
C HIS A 144 8.11 -2.72 0.73
N CYS A 145 8.62 -2.70 -0.51
CA CYS A 145 10.01 -3.04 -0.78
C CYS A 145 10.99 -2.09 -0.08
N TYR A 146 10.71 -0.79 -0.06
CA TYR A 146 11.63 0.20 0.52
C TYR A 146 11.70 0.12 2.06
N VAL A 147 10.56 -0.08 2.73
CA VAL A 147 10.50 -0.20 4.20
C VAL A 147 11.26 -1.44 4.67
N ASN A 148 11.14 -2.56 3.95
CA ASN A 148 11.77 -3.82 4.32
C ASN A 148 13.22 -3.91 3.84
N ARG A 149 14.17 -4.02 4.76
CA ARG A 149 15.62 -4.02 4.44
C ARG A 149 16.01 -5.08 3.41
N GLU A 150 15.44 -6.28 3.50
CA GLU A 150 15.71 -7.40 2.60
C GLU A 150 15.28 -7.15 1.15
N LEU A 151 14.29 -6.27 0.94
CA LEU A 151 13.73 -5.97 -0.38
C LEU A 151 14.08 -4.57 -0.90
N ARG A 152 14.79 -3.77 -0.10
CA ARG A 152 15.07 -2.37 -0.41
C ARG A 152 15.79 -2.19 -1.75
N GLU A 153 16.75 -3.06 -2.05
CA GLU A 153 17.49 -3.05 -3.32
C GLU A 153 16.57 -3.27 -4.53
N LYS A 154 15.47 -4.01 -4.35
CA LYS A 154 14.50 -4.30 -5.42
C LYS A 154 13.50 -3.17 -5.63
N ALA A 155 13.36 -2.25 -4.67
CA ALA A 155 12.37 -1.16 -4.76
C ALA A 155 12.55 -0.30 -6.02
N LYS A 156 13.81 -0.08 -6.45
CA LYS A 156 14.13 0.64 -7.69
C LYS A 156 13.67 -0.11 -8.95
N ASP A 157 13.92 -1.41 -9.01
CA ASP A 157 13.46 -2.27 -10.12
C ASP A 157 11.93 -2.29 -10.22
N VAL A 158 11.26 -2.49 -9.07
CA VAL A 158 9.79 -2.45 -8.96
C VAL A 158 9.24 -1.09 -9.41
N PHE A 159 9.89 0.01 -9.06
CA PHE A 159 9.50 1.34 -9.52
C PHE A 159 9.55 1.47 -11.04
N TYR A 160 10.65 1.07 -11.68
CA TYR A 160 10.75 1.13 -13.15
C TYR A 160 9.78 0.19 -13.85
N ARG A 161 9.49 -0.99 -13.28
CA ARG A 161 8.41 -1.87 -13.74
C ARG A 161 7.06 -1.15 -13.66
N GLY A 162 6.74 -0.53 -12.53
CA GLY A 162 5.52 0.25 -12.33
C GLY A 162 5.38 1.41 -13.30
N LEU A 163 6.47 2.11 -13.65
CA LEU A 163 6.46 3.18 -14.66
C LEU A 163 6.12 2.68 -16.07
N ARG A 164 6.50 1.45 -16.43
CA ARG A 164 6.17 0.85 -17.73
C ARG A 164 4.67 0.55 -17.84
N HIS A 165 4.06 0.09 -16.75
CA HIS A 165 2.63 -0.24 -16.71
C HIS A 165 1.73 0.98 -16.46
N CYS A 166 2.20 1.97 -15.68
CA CYS A 166 1.44 3.16 -15.30
C CYS A 166 2.13 4.47 -15.74
N PRO A 167 2.46 4.67 -17.03
CA PRO A 167 3.21 5.82 -17.50
C PRO A 167 2.48 7.16 -17.36
N TRP A 168 1.17 7.18 -17.15
CA TRP A 168 0.34 8.38 -16.96
C TRP A 168 0.21 8.78 -15.48
N SER A 169 0.61 7.91 -14.55
CA SER A 169 0.40 8.15 -13.13
C SER A 169 1.48 9.05 -12.56
N LYS A 170 1.12 10.32 -12.33
CA LYS A 170 1.97 11.25 -11.57
C LYS A 170 2.30 10.68 -10.18
N ALA A 171 1.34 10.04 -9.52
CA ALA A 171 1.53 9.50 -8.17
C ALA A 171 2.64 8.43 -8.14
N VAL A 172 2.71 7.55 -9.14
CA VAL A 172 3.78 6.54 -9.24
C VAL A 172 5.12 7.23 -9.51
N MET A 173 5.19 8.19 -10.43
CA MET A 173 6.43 8.94 -10.71
C MET A 173 6.93 9.71 -9.49
N MET A 174 6.03 10.26 -8.67
CA MET A 174 6.39 10.98 -7.45
C MET A 174 7.05 10.08 -6.38
N GLU A 175 6.89 8.76 -6.44
CA GLU A 175 7.60 7.85 -5.52
C GLU A 175 9.12 7.93 -5.70
N ALA A 176 9.63 8.33 -6.87
CA ALA A 176 11.05 8.62 -7.07
C ALA A 176 11.57 9.73 -6.14
N PHE A 177 10.78 10.80 -5.97
CA PHE A 177 11.15 11.98 -5.19
C PHE A 177 10.70 11.91 -3.73
N GLY A 178 9.78 10.99 -3.41
CA GLY A 178 9.32 10.74 -2.05
C GLY A 178 10.04 9.55 -1.41
N THR A 179 9.60 8.35 -1.77
CA THR A 179 10.07 7.10 -1.14
C THR A 179 11.51 6.74 -1.54
N LEU A 180 11.87 6.93 -2.82
CA LEU A 180 13.15 6.45 -3.37
C LEU A 180 14.23 7.53 -3.50
N VAL A 181 14.01 8.73 -2.95
CA VAL A 181 14.92 9.88 -3.14
C VAL A 181 16.35 9.62 -2.68
N HIS A 182 16.52 8.78 -1.66
CA HIS A 182 17.84 8.39 -1.13
C HIS A 182 18.39 7.09 -1.73
N ALA A 183 17.58 6.38 -2.53
CA ALA A 183 17.95 5.13 -3.17
C ALA A 183 18.29 5.30 -4.67
N MET A 184 18.00 6.46 -5.25
CA MET A 184 18.25 6.79 -6.65
C MET A 184 19.36 7.83 -6.78
N GLU A 185 20.11 7.74 -7.86
CA GLU A 185 21.12 8.73 -8.20
C GLU A 185 20.50 10.01 -8.81
N SER A 186 21.22 11.14 -8.74
CA SER A 186 20.73 12.44 -9.23
C SER A 186 20.40 12.45 -10.73
N ASN A 187 21.13 11.68 -11.54
CA ASN A 187 20.88 11.47 -12.97
C ASN A 187 19.57 10.69 -13.22
N GLU A 188 19.29 9.65 -12.44
CA GLU A 188 18.07 8.86 -12.50
C GLU A 188 16.86 9.72 -12.14
N LEU A 189 16.95 10.48 -11.04
CA LEU A 189 15.90 11.42 -10.63
C LEU A 189 15.63 12.49 -11.70
N LYS A 190 16.70 13.01 -12.33
CA LYS A 190 16.56 13.95 -13.45
C LYS A 190 15.85 13.30 -14.64
N SER A 191 16.19 12.06 -14.98
CA SER A 191 15.52 11.33 -16.07
C SER A 191 14.02 11.12 -15.80
N VAL A 192 13.64 10.83 -14.55
CA VAL A 192 12.22 10.75 -14.16
C VAL A 192 11.54 12.11 -14.31
N PHE A 193 12.18 13.20 -13.87
CA PHE A 193 11.65 14.56 -14.04
C PHE A 193 11.46 14.95 -15.51
N ASP A 194 12.44 14.66 -16.36
CA ASP A 194 12.39 14.91 -17.80
C ASP A 194 11.26 14.09 -18.45
N THR A 195 11.06 12.85 -18.00
CA THR A 195 9.94 11.99 -18.43
C THR A 195 8.59 12.58 -18.04
N MET A 196 8.46 13.09 -16.82
CA MET A 196 7.24 13.76 -16.36
C MET A 196 6.92 15.00 -17.20
N THR A 197 7.95 15.81 -17.49
CA THR A 197 7.84 17.03 -18.30
C THR A 197 7.45 16.70 -19.75
N THR A 198 8.11 15.71 -20.35
CA THR A 198 7.83 15.23 -21.72
C THR A 198 6.39 14.74 -21.87
N LYS A 199 5.84 14.12 -20.82
CA LYS A 199 4.45 13.65 -20.78
C LYS A 199 3.44 14.75 -20.42
N GLY A 200 3.87 15.99 -20.25
CA GLY A 200 3.01 17.12 -19.92
C GLY A 200 2.43 17.07 -18.52
N LEU A 201 3.03 16.32 -17.58
CA LEU A 201 2.59 16.32 -16.19
C LEU A 201 2.97 17.66 -15.56
N ARG A 202 1.98 18.34 -14.97
CA ARG A 202 2.22 19.62 -14.27
C ARG A 202 3.06 19.38 -13.03
N ILE A 203 4.23 19.99 -12.96
CA ILE A 203 5.12 19.98 -11.80
C ILE A 203 5.23 21.41 -11.30
N HIS A 204 4.84 21.64 -10.06
CA HIS A 204 5.06 22.92 -9.39
C HIS A 204 6.29 22.76 -8.49
N VAL A 205 7.36 23.48 -8.82
CA VAL A 205 8.52 23.61 -7.96
C VAL A 205 8.45 25.01 -7.37
N ASP A 206 8.46 25.13 -6.06
CA ASP A 206 8.66 26.43 -5.41
C ASP A 206 10.15 26.77 -5.49
N LEU A 207 10.51 27.57 -6.50
CA LEU A 207 11.89 28.00 -6.70
C LEU A 207 12.32 29.04 -5.67
N GLU A 208 11.41 29.88 -5.16
CA GLU A 208 11.77 30.97 -4.26
C GLU A 208 12.30 30.39 -2.93
N GLY A 209 11.52 29.51 -2.31
CA GLY A 209 11.93 28.83 -1.08
C GLY A 209 13.14 27.89 -1.25
N TYR A 210 13.44 27.43 -2.47
CA TYR A 210 14.67 26.70 -2.75
C TYR A 210 15.90 27.62 -2.83
N LEU A 211 15.75 28.78 -3.47
CA LEU A 211 16.82 29.76 -3.63
C LEU A 211 17.17 30.44 -2.29
N GLU A 212 16.18 30.73 -1.45
CA GLU A 212 16.41 31.28 -0.11
C GLU A 212 17.21 30.31 0.77
N ARG A 213 16.80 29.03 0.85
CA ARG A 213 17.57 28.01 1.58
C ARG A 213 19.02 27.91 1.12
N ARG A 214 19.26 28.00 -0.20
CA ARG A 214 20.63 28.00 -0.73
C ARG A 214 21.44 29.23 -0.35
N LYS A 215 20.81 30.41 -0.32
CA LYS A 215 21.46 31.65 0.13
C LYS A 215 21.84 31.55 1.61
N ASP A 216 20.98 30.96 2.44
CA ASP A 216 21.25 30.78 3.86
C ASP A 216 22.36 29.75 4.12
N GLU A 217 22.33 28.59 3.45
CA GLU A 217 23.44 27.62 3.51
C GLU A 217 24.78 28.21 3.04
N ALA A 218 24.77 29.11 2.06
CA ALA A 218 25.98 29.77 1.57
C ALA A 218 26.51 30.82 2.56
N ARG A 219 25.61 31.51 3.28
CA ARG A 219 25.95 32.44 4.36
C ARG A 219 26.57 31.69 5.54
N GLU A 220 25.94 30.61 5.98
CA GLU A 220 26.43 29.75 7.07
C GLU A 220 27.83 29.19 6.77
N ARG A 221 28.04 28.61 5.58
CA ARG A 221 29.38 28.14 5.16
C ARG A 221 30.40 29.27 5.08
N GLY A 222 29.98 30.48 4.70
CA GLY A 222 30.84 31.65 4.66
C GLY A 222 31.31 32.10 6.04
N ASP A 223 30.41 32.06 7.01
CA ASP A 223 30.68 32.47 8.39
C ASP A 223 31.52 31.42 9.14
N GLU A 224 31.26 30.12 8.95
CA GLU A 224 32.14 29.05 9.45
C GLU A 224 33.57 29.18 8.92
N ASN A 225 33.73 29.52 7.63
CA ASN A 225 35.04 29.62 7.02
C ASN A 225 35.80 30.88 7.48
N LYS A 226 35.10 31.99 7.75
CA LYS A 226 35.67 33.18 8.41
C LYS A 226 36.10 32.88 9.83
N GLU A 227 35.29 32.15 10.59
CA GLU A 227 35.59 31.78 11.97
C GLU A 227 36.81 30.87 12.05
N ARG A 228 36.91 29.87 11.16
CA ARG A 228 38.12 29.03 11.00
C ARG A 228 39.36 29.84 10.63
N ARG A 229 39.24 30.85 9.76
CA ARG A 229 40.36 31.75 9.41
C ARG A 229 40.78 32.61 10.59
N ASN A 230 39.83 33.16 11.34
CA ASN A 230 40.10 33.96 12.53
C ASN A 230 40.77 33.12 13.64
N ASN A 231 40.33 31.87 13.84
CA ASN A 231 40.93 30.99 14.84
C ASN A 231 42.38 30.63 14.47
N LYS A 232 42.64 30.26 13.21
CA LYS A 232 44.01 30.03 12.70
C LYS A 232 44.90 31.27 12.84
N GLY A 233 44.36 32.47 12.62
CA GLY A 233 45.09 33.72 12.80
C GLY A 233 45.42 34.01 14.27
N ARG A 234 44.50 33.72 15.19
CA ARG A 234 44.72 33.85 16.65
C ARG A 234 45.73 32.82 17.16
N GLU A 235 45.72 31.61 16.64
CA GLU A 235 46.64 30.53 17.00
C GLU A 235 48.07 30.82 16.56
N LYS A 236 48.27 31.25 15.30
CA LYS A 236 49.58 31.73 14.82
C LYS A 236 50.13 32.89 15.65
N ARG A 237 49.28 33.85 16.04
CA ARG A 237 49.68 34.96 16.92
C ARG A 237 50.07 34.49 18.32
N ARG A 238 49.47 33.42 18.84
CA ARG A 238 49.84 32.81 20.13
C ARG A 238 51.16 32.05 20.03
N GLU A 239 51.40 31.34 18.94
CA GLU A 239 52.67 30.65 18.67
C GLU A 239 53.83 31.63 18.48
N SER A 240 53.65 32.70 17.70
CA SER A 240 54.70 33.73 17.54
C SER A 240 55.04 34.44 18.86
N LYS A 241 54.07 34.61 19.77
CA LYS A 241 54.33 35.16 21.11
C LYS A 241 55.04 34.19 22.04
N ARG A 242 54.90 32.88 21.84
CA ARG A 242 55.61 31.84 22.60
C ARG A 242 57.03 31.58 22.12
N ALA A 243 57.33 31.88 20.85
CA ALA A 243 58.68 31.72 20.28
C ALA A 243 59.63 32.89 20.55
N VAL A 244 59.12 34.00 21.10
CA VAL A 244 59.88 35.23 21.41
C VAL A 244 60.12 35.40 22.92
N ALA A 245 59.58 34.49 23.74
CA ALA A 245 59.88 34.36 25.17
C ALA A 245 60.82 33.17 25.39
#